data_AF-A0A248VXP4-F1
#
_entry.id   AF-A0A248VXP4-F1
#
_cell.length_a   1.000
_cell.length_b   1.000
_cell.length_c   1.000
_cell.angle_alpha   90.00
_cell.angle_beta   90.00
_cell.angle_gamma   90.00
#
_symmetry.space_group_name_H-M   'P 1'
#
loop_
_entity.id
_entity.type
_entity.pdbx_description
1 polymer ?
#
loop_
_entity_poly.entity_id
_entity_poly.type
_entity_poly.pdbx_seq_one_letter_code
_entity_poly.pdbx_strand_id
1 'polypeptide(L)'
;MNQQSSPETDFKKATVSREVAGAILTAEVSPCSWMYPMYGFQISVTMSDGGGKVIVHEKELAFADATVGDMSRLLETIGVITCVKCGKPAFDPDTVRTNREKKCERCFMGELNAEFEKEREKAARRMAKNDTRYKKQGYTHRVDAWIHRDDGDDVPVSYYMKDPTDAQIQAELRKARSAVLDDYKLIQL
;
A
#
# COMPACT_ATOMS: atom_id res chain seq x y z
N MET A 1 -29.32 16.08 43.39
CA MET A 1 -28.03 16.24 42.69
C MET A 1 -27.70 14.91 42.06
N ASN A 2 -28.09 14.70 40.80
CA ASN A 2 -27.73 13.49 40.05
C ASN A 2 -26.58 13.86 39.13
N GLN A 3 -25.39 13.33 39.42
CA GLN A 3 -24.27 13.33 38.49
C GLN A 3 -24.64 12.43 37.31
N GLN A 4 -24.78 13.03 36.13
CA GLN A 4 -24.82 12.29 34.87
C GLN A 4 -23.40 11.81 34.58
N SER A 5 -23.18 10.49 34.66
CA SER A 5 -22.01 9.84 34.10
C SER A 5 -22.04 10.00 32.58
N SER A 6 -21.06 10.74 32.03
CA SER A 6 -20.82 10.85 30.60
C SER A 6 -20.53 9.46 30.00
N PRO A 7 -20.94 9.16 28.75
CA PRO A 7 -20.60 7.89 28.12
C PRO A 7 -19.09 7.84 27.90
N GLU A 8 -18.41 6.86 28.49
CA GLU A 8 -17.02 6.55 28.15
C GLU A 8 -16.91 6.37 26.64
N THR A 9 -16.25 7.32 25.98
CA THR A 9 -15.97 7.24 24.55
C THR A 9 -14.96 6.11 24.37
N ASP A 10 -15.32 5.07 23.60
CA ASP A 10 -14.40 3.99 23.22
C ASP A 10 -13.12 4.61 22.65
N PHE A 11 -12.01 4.50 23.40
CA PHE A 11 -10.75 5.14 23.05
C PHE A 11 -10.25 4.72 21.66
N LYS A 12 -10.62 3.52 21.20
CA LYS A 12 -10.31 3.04 19.84
C LYS A 12 -10.93 3.89 18.72
N LYS A 13 -11.99 4.65 19.04
CA LYS A 13 -12.73 5.54 18.14
C LYS A 13 -12.47 7.01 18.45
N ALA A 14 -11.55 7.32 19.37
CA ALA A 14 -11.21 8.68 19.69
C ALA A 14 -10.56 9.37 18.47
N THR A 15 -10.88 10.64 18.31
CA THR A 15 -10.29 11.51 17.30
C THR A 15 -9.84 12.83 17.94
N VAL A 16 -8.70 13.35 17.50
CA VAL A 16 -8.23 14.70 17.89
C VAL A 16 -7.79 15.44 16.64
N SER A 17 -8.07 16.73 16.58
CA SER A 17 -7.69 17.56 15.44
C SER A 17 -6.94 18.80 15.91
N ARG A 18 -6.04 19.30 15.07
CA ARG A 18 -5.38 20.59 15.27
C ARG A 18 -5.16 21.28 13.93
N GLU A 19 -5.05 22.60 13.98
CA GLU A 19 -4.67 23.41 12.83
C GLU A 19 -3.17 23.73 12.89
N VAL A 20 -2.47 23.60 11.76
CA VAL A 20 -1.06 23.96 11.61
C VAL A 20 -0.81 24.45 10.20
N ALA A 21 -0.20 25.64 10.07
CA ALA A 21 0.08 26.28 8.78
C ALA A 21 -1.15 26.37 7.84
N GLY A 22 -2.35 26.59 8.41
CA GLY A 22 -3.60 26.69 7.66
C GLY A 22 -4.17 25.35 7.16
N ALA A 23 -3.59 24.22 7.58
CA ALA A 23 -4.10 22.88 7.31
C ALA A 23 -4.65 22.23 8.60
N ILE A 24 -5.73 21.47 8.48
CA ILE A 24 -6.30 20.71 9.60
C ILE A 24 -5.70 19.31 9.56
N LEU A 25 -5.01 18.93 10.64
CA LEU A 25 -4.58 17.56 10.89
C LEU A 25 -5.59 16.88 11.79
N THR A 26 -6.01 15.66 11.44
CA THR A 26 -6.90 14.83 12.26
C THR A 26 -6.22 13.50 12.55
N ALA A 27 -6.10 13.16 13.83
CA ALA A 27 -5.54 11.92 14.31
C ALA A 27 -6.63 10.97 14.81
N GLU A 28 -6.46 9.69 14.49
CA GLU A 28 -7.26 8.58 14.99
C GLU A 28 -6.33 7.49 15.53
N VAL A 29 -6.77 6.70 16.50
CA VAL A 29 -5.95 5.57 16.97
C VAL A 29 -5.83 4.52 15.87
N SER A 30 -4.60 4.11 15.56
CA SER A 30 -4.37 3.05 14.59
C SER A 30 -4.71 1.68 15.19
N PRO A 31 -5.41 0.79 14.44
CA PRO A 31 -5.70 -0.57 14.89
C PRO A 31 -4.48 -1.40 15.28
N CYS A 32 -3.32 -1.08 14.72
CA CYS A 32 -2.06 -1.74 15.07
C CYS A 32 -1.75 -1.69 16.57
N SER A 33 -2.21 -0.65 17.27
CA SER A 33 -1.95 -0.45 18.69
C SER A 33 -2.57 -1.55 19.58
N TRP A 34 -3.68 -2.16 19.16
CA TRP A 34 -4.34 -3.24 19.90
C TRP A 34 -4.37 -4.58 19.17
N MET A 35 -4.13 -4.61 17.86
CA MET A 35 -3.96 -5.85 17.10
C MET A 35 -2.61 -6.52 17.38
N TYR A 36 -1.60 -5.75 17.77
CA TYR A 36 -0.25 -6.22 18.02
C TYR A 36 0.22 -5.76 19.42
N PRO A 37 0.05 -6.59 20.48
CA PRO A 37 0.23 -6.16 21.88
C PRO A 37 1.60 -5.56 22.24
N MET A 38 2.65 -5.95 21.52
CA MET A 38 4.03 -5.48 21.73
C MET A 38 4.42 -4.32 20.78
N TYR A 39 3.47 -3.82 20.01
CA TYR A 39 3.77 -2.85 18.96
C TYR A 39 3.87 -1.43 19.51
N GLY A 40 3.19 -1.12 20.62
CA GLY A 40 3.12 0.23 21.20
C GLY A 40 1.96 1.06 20.66
N PHE A 41 1.93 2.35 20.99
CA PHE A 41 0.82 3.25 20.67
C PHE A 41 1.05 4.00 19.36
N GLN A 42 0.10 3.90 18.44
CA GLN A 42 0.22 4.46 17.10
C GLN A 42 -1.02 5.27 16.73
N ILE A 43 -0.81 6.47 16.20
CA ILE A 43 -1.87 7.28 15.61
C ILE A 43 -1.75 7.35 14.09
N SER A 44 -2.90 7.38 13.43
CA SER A 44 -3.07 7.65 12.02
C SER A 44 -3.46 9.10 11.84
N VAL A 45 -2.67 9.88 11.11
CA VAL A 45 -2.94 11.31 10.91
C VAL A 45 -3.25 11.59 9.46
N THR A 46 -4.40 12.22 9.21
CA THR A 46 -4.82 12.72 7.90
C THR A 46 -4.75 14.24 7.89
N MET A 47 -4.44 14.81 6.72
CA MET A 47 -4.43 16.26 6.51
C MET A 47 -5.56 16.65 5.55
N SER A 48 -6.27 17.73 5.87
CA SER A 48 -7.29 18.31 4.99
C SER A 48 -6.72 18.64 3.61
N ASP A 49 -7.60 18.72 2.61
CA ASP A 49 -7.27 19.15 1.23
C ASP A 49 -6.26 18.26 0.46
N GLY A 50 -6.16 16.98 0.82
CA GLY A 50 -5.41 15.98 0.05
C GLY A 50 -3.91 15.96 0.36
N GLY A 51 -3.54 16.29 1.60
CA GLY A 51 -2.20 16.12 2.13
C GLY A 51 -1.78 14.67 2.38
N GLY A 52 -2.77 13.78 2.42
CA GLY A 52 -2.67 12.34 2.60
C GLY A 52 -2.62 11.90 4.04
N LYS A 53 -2.22 10.64 4.22
CA LYS A 53 -2.12 9.98 5.53
C LYS A 53 -0.68 9.69 5.93
N VAL A 54 -0.34 9.91 7.19
CA VAL A 54 0.92 9.48 7.82
C VAL A 54 0.64 8.73 9.12
N ILE A 55 1.66 8.05 9.63
CA ILE A 55 1.61 7.28 10.85
C ILE A 55 2.66 7.85 11.82
N VAL A 56 2.26 8.08 13.06
CA VAL A 56 3.17 8.44 14.15
C VAL A 56 3.07 7.38 15.23
N HIS A 57 4.22 6.93 15.70
CA HIS A 57 4.34 5.71 16.49
C HIS A 57 5.25 5.92 17.70
N GLU A 58 4.74 5.59 18.88
CA GLU A 58 5.47 5.55 20.13
C GLU A 58 5.50 4.12 20.69
N LYS A 59 6.64 3.46 20.49
CA LYS A 59 6.82 2.05 20.83
C LYS A 59 6.74 1.77 22.33
N GLU A 60 7.25 2.70 23.13
CA GLU A 60 7.38 2.52 24.58
C GLU A 60 6.05 2.73 25.33
N LEU A 61 5.04 3.32 24.69
CA LEU A 61 3.72 3.52 25.27
C LEU A 61 2.79 2.37 24.87
N ALA A 62 2.36 1.56 25.84
CA ALA A 62 1.36 0.52 25.58
C ALA A 62 -0.02 1.13 25.31
N PHE A 63 -0.83 0.50 24.45
CA PHE A 63 -2.19 0.98 24.14
C PHE A 63 -3.09 1.04 25.39
N ALA A 64 -2.90 0.13 26.36
CA ALA A 64 -3.69 0.09 27.59
C ALA A 64 -3.47 1.33 28.48
N ASP A 65 -2.30 1.97 28.38
CA ASP A 65 -1.91 3.12 29.18
C ASP A 65 -2.07 4.45 28.41
N ALA A 66 -2.31 4.37 27.10
CA ALA A 66 -2.42 5.53 26.24
C ALA A 66 -3.72 6.31 26.46
N THR A 67 -3.63 7.62 26.32
CA THR A 67 -4.75 8.54 26.53
C THR A 67 -5.01 9.43 25.31
N VAL A 68 -6.13 10.16 25.34
CA VAL A 68 -6.39 11.24 24.36
C VAL A 68 -5.32 12.33 24.47
N GLY A 69 -4.73 12.55 25.65
CA GLY A 69 -3.59 13.45 25.83
C GLY A 69 -2.36 13.01 25.04
N ASP A 70 -2.07 11.70 25.02
CA ASP A 70 -0.99 11.14 24.20
C ASP A 70 -1.26 11.28 22.71
N MET A 71 -2.52 11.13 22.28
CA MET A 71 -2.89 11.40 20.89
C MET A 71 -2.58 12.85 20.52
N SER A 72 -2.98 13.81 21.36
CA SER A 72 -2.72 15.23 21.12
C SER A 72 -1.22 15.53 21.11
N ARG A 73 -0.45 14.97 22.07
CA ARG A 73 1.00 15.12 22.13
C ARG A 73 1.70 14.57 20.89
N LEU A 74 1.32 13.38 20.42
CA LEU A 74 1.86 12.81 19.19
C LEU A 74 1.43 13.60 17.96
N LEU A 75 0.18 14.06 17.92
CA LEU A 75 -0.29 14.91 16.84
C LEU A 75 0.53 16.20 16.80
N GLU A 76 0.88 16.78 17.96
CA GLU A 76 1.64 18.02 18.12
C GLU A 76 3.03 18.00 17.47
N THR A 77 3.68 16.84 17.38
CA THR A 77 5.04 16.71 16.84
C THR A 77 5.10 16.90 15.32
N ILE A 78 3.97 16.87 14.62
CA ILE A 78 3.92 16.83 13.15
C ILE A 78 4.09 18.22 12.54
N GLY A 79 5.03 18.39 11.62
CA GLY A 79 5.20 19.60 10.83
C GLY A 79 4.39 19.56 9.54
N VAL A 80 4.00 20.75 9.08
CA VAL A 80 3.42 20.96 7.75
C VAL A 80 4.26 22.00 7.02
N ILE A 81 4.64 21.67 5.80
CA ILE A 81 5.43 22.51 4.89
C ILE A 81 4.67 22.73 3.59
N THR A 82 5.17 23.65 2.78
CA THR A 82 4.66 23.89 1.43
C THR A 82 5.15 22.81 0.46
N CYS A 83 4.24 22.21 -0.29
CA CYS A 83 4.55 21.25 -1.35
C CYS A 83 5.43 21.91 -2.42
N VAL A 84 6.60 21.33 -2.66
CA VAL A 84 7.60 21.82 -3.62
C VAL A 84 7.10 21.92 -5.07
N LYS A 85 5.99 21.24 -5.40
CA LYS A 85 5.46 21.19 -6.77
C LYS A 85 4.24 22.10 -7.02
N CYS A 86 3.39 22.30 -6.02
CA CYS A 86 2.10 22.99 -6.25
C CYS A 86 1.70 23.97 -5.15
N GLY A 87 2.54 24.21 -4.14
CA GLY A 87 2.27 25.19 -3.08
C GLY A 87 1.25 24.76 -2.02
N LYS A 88 0.54 23.63 -2.21
CA LYS A 88 -0.40 23.10 -1.21
C LYS A 88 0.31 22.54 0.03
N PRO A 89 -0.36 22.41 1.18
CA PRO A 89 0.20 21.75 2.36
C PRO A 89 0.74 20.33 2.08
N ALA A 90 1.87 20.00 2.67
CA ALA A 90 2.52 18.69 2.66
C ALA A 90 3.09 18.39 4.05
N PHE A 91 3.18 17.11 4.41
CA PHE A 91 3.84 16.72 5.66
C PHE A 91 5.32 17.03 5.61
N ASP A 92 5.85 17.54 6.72
CA ASP A 92 7.27 17.84 6.88
C ASP A 92 8.06 16.55 7.16
N PRO A 93 8.94 16.11 6.25
CA PRO A 93 9.74 14.90 6.45
C PRO A 93 10.72 14.99 7.63
N ASP A 94 11.03 16.19 8.12
CA ASP A 94 11.90 16.39 9.28
C ASP A 94 11.18 16.06 10.61
N THR A 95 9.85 15.95 10.57
CA THR A 95 9.00 15.72 11.76
C THR A 95 8.23 14.39 11.72
N VAL A 96 7.99 13.85 10.52
CA VAL A 96 7.30 12.59 10.33
C VAL A 96 7.96 11.77 9.23
N ARG A 97 8.09 10.47 9.46
CA ARG A 97 8.67 9.54 8.48
C ARG A 97 7.77 9.45 7.25
N THR A 98 8.26 9.94 6.11
CA THR A 98 7.57 9.87 4.82
C THR A 98 8.56 9.75 3.67
N ASN A 99 8.17 9.09 2.59
CA ASN A 99 8.92 8.97 1.34
C ASN A 99 8.42 9.95 0.26
N ARG A 100 7.59 10.93 0.63
CA ARG A 100 6.96 11.85 -0.31
C ARG A 100 7.86 13.02 -0.75
N GLU A 101 9.10 13.10 -0.27
CA GLU A 101 10.09 14.11 -0.71
C GLU A 101 9.55 15.55 -0.69
N LYS A 102 8.91 15.96 0.40
CA LYS A 102 8.29 17.30 0.54
C LYS A 102 7.15 17.59 -0.45
N LYS A 103 6.56 16.57 -1.09
CA LYS A 103 5.38 16.69 -1.96
C LYS A 103 4.10 16.36 -1.20
N CYS A 104 3.01 17.02 -1.56
CA CYS A 104 1.68 16.61 -1.12
C CYS A 104 1.28 15.28 -1.79
N GLU A 105 0.32 14.56 -1.21
CA GLU A 105 -0.10 13.24 -1.69
C GLU A 105 -0.50 13.26 -3.17
N ARG A 106 -1.27 14.24 -3.60
CA ARG A 106 -1.67 14.37 -5.02
C ARG A 106 -0.46 14.44 -5.97
N CYS A 107 0.54 15.25 -5.63
CA CYS A 107 1.72 15.42 -6.47
C CYS A 107 2.61 14.17 -6.45
N PHE A 108 2.80 13.57 -5.28
CA PHE A 108 3.55 12.33 -5.11
C PHE A 108 2.90 11.17 -5.90
N MET A 109 1.59 10.93 -5.69
CA MET A 109 0.84 9.88 -6.39
C MET A 109 0.78 10.12 -7.89
N GLY A 110 0.71 11.38 -8.33
CA GLY A 110 0.75 11.71 -9.76
C GLY A 110 2.06 11.27 -10.44
N GLU A 111 3.20 11.46 -9.76
CA GLU A 111 4.50 11.01 -10.28
C GLU A 111 4.64 9.49 -10.22
N LEU A 112 4.26 8.88 -9.10
CA LEU A 112 4.31 7.42 -8.93
C LEU A 112 3.43 6.71 -9.97
N ASN A 113 2.22 7.23 -10.23
CA ASN A 113 1.33 6.69 -11.24
C ASN A 113 1.90 6.86 -12.65
N ALA A 114 2.52 8.00 -12.97
CA ALA A 114 3.16 8.20 -14.27
C ALA A 114 4.32 7.22 -14.52
N GLU A 115 5.13 6.95 -13.48
CA GLU A 115 6.19 5.94 -13.55
C GLU A 115 5.63 4.53 -13.71
N PHE A 116 4.60 4.18 -12.92
CA PHE A 116 3.91 2.91 -13.02
C PHE A 116 3.35 2.66 -14.41
N GLU A 117 2.66 3.65 -14.99
CA GLU A 117 2.09 3.58 -16.34
C GLU A 117 3.17 3.39 -17.41
N LYS A 118 4.29 4.12 -17.29
CA LYS A 118 5.44 3.97 -18.20
C LYS A 118 6.03 2.56 -18.16
N GLU A 119 6.25 2.00 -16.97
CA GLU A 119 6.79 0.64 -16.85
C GLU A 119 5.75 -0.41 -17.29
N ARG A 120 4.45 -0.16 -17.07
CA ARG A 120 3.36 -1.01 -17.59
C ARG A 120 3.36 -1.07 -19.11
N GLU A 121 3.44 0.08 -19.78
CA GLU A 121 3.54 0.14 -21.24
C GLU A 121 4.79 -0.57 -21.76
N LYS A 122 5.94 -0.36 -21.11
CA LYS A 122 7.20 -0.99 -21.48
C LYS A 122 7.15 -2.51 -21.32
N ALA A 123 6.53 -3.01 -20.24
CA ALA A 123 6.28 -4.43 -20.04
C ALA A 123 5.36 -5.00 -21.13
N ALA A 124 4.26 -4.31 -21.45
CA ALA A 124 3.34 -4.70 -22.51
C ALA A 124 4.03 -4.76 -23.89
N ARG A 125 4.87 -3.77 -24.23
CA ARG A 125 5.65 -3.76 -25.48
C ARG A 125 6.66 -4.91 -25.53
N ARG A 126 7.35 -5.20 -24.42
CA ARG A 126 8.29 -6.34 -24.33
C ARG A 126 7.55 -7.67 -24.54
N MET A 127 6.39 -7.80 -23.92
CA MET A 127 5.53 -8.97 -24.04
C MET A 127 5.05 -9.16 -25.49
N ALA A 128 4.49 -8.13 -26.13
CA ALA A 128 4.07 -8.19 -27.53
C ALA A 128 5.23 -8.51 -28.50
N LYS A 129 6.44 -8.01 -28.22
CA LYS A 129 7.65 -8.37 -28.99
C LYS A 129 8.01 -9.85 -28.83
N ASN A 130 7.92 -10.38 -27.62
CA ASN A 130 8.15 -11.80 -27.36
C ASN A 130 7.09 -12.67 -28.03
N ASP A 131 5.82 -12.28 -27.96
CA ASP A 131 4.71 -12.97 -28.63
C ASP A 131 4.94 -13.06 -30.13
N THR A 132 5.29 -11.94 -30.77
CA THR A 132 5.63 -11.91 -32.20
C THR A 132 6.82 -12.83 -32.52
N ARG A 133 7.84 -12.84 -31.66
CA ARG A 133 9.03 -13.69 -31.84
C ARG A 133 8.67 -15.17 -31.73
N TYR A 134 7.93 -15.58 -30.72
CA TYR A 134 7.57 -16.97 -30.50
C TYR A 134 6.52 -17.46 -31.51
N LYS A 135 5.60 -16.60 -31.95
CA LYS A 135 4.71 -16.89 -33.08
C LYS A 135 5.49 -17.25 -34.35
N LYS A 136 6.55 -16.49 -34.67
CA LYS A 136 7.44 -16.79 -35.80
C LYS A 136 8.22 -18.10 -35.65
N GLN A 137 8.42 -18.57 -34.41
CA GLN A 137 9.03 -19.88 -34.11
C GLN A 137 8.00 -21.02 -34.12
N GLY A 138 6.74 -20.73 -34.45
CA GLY A 138 5.65 -21.70 -34.57
C GLY A 138 4.95 -22.01 -33.24
N TYR A 139 5.16 -21.21 -32.20
CA TYR A 139 4.31 -21.29 -31.00
C TYR A 139 2.95 -20.65 -31.31
N THR A 140 1.91 -21.25 -30.76
CA THR A 140 0.51 -20.85 -31.03
C THR A 140 -0.10 -20.12 -29.84
N HIS A 141 0.40 -20.39 -28.63
CA HIS A 141 -0.21 -19.93 -27.39
C HIS A 141 0.86 -19.45 -26.40
N ARG A 142 0.50 -18.45 -25.58
CA ARG A 142 1.18 -18.10 -24.34
C ARG A 142 0.29 -18.45 -23.16
N VAL A 143 0.88 -19.02 -22.13
CA VAL A 143 0.24 -19.31 -20.85
C VAL A 143 0.85 -18.38 -19.82
N ASP A 144 0.06 -17.46 -19.28
CA ASP A 144 0.45 -16.62 -18.14
C ASP A 144 -0.11 -17.25 -16.87
N ALA A 145 0.74 -17.67 -15.94
CA ALA A 145 0.33 -18.38 -14.74
C ALA A 145 0.92 -17.74 -13.47
N TRP A 146 0.20 -17.89 -12.36
CA TRP A 146 0.75 -17.66 -11.02
C TRP A 146 1.24 -18.98 -10.43
N ILE A 147 2.49 -18.99 -9.99
CA ILE A 147 3.11 -20.16 -9.35
C ILE A 147 2.96 -19.99 -7.85
N HIS A 148 2.08 -20.79 -7.25
CA HIS A 148 1.80 -20.80 -5.81
C HIS A 148 2.64 -21.86 -5.14
N ARG A 149 3.75 -21.48 -4.52
CA ARG A 149 4.61 -22.44 -3.82
C ARG A 149 4.21 -22.51 -2.36
N ASP A 150 4.37 -23.69 -1.75
CA ASP A 150 4.21 -23.84 -0.31
C ASP A 150 5.27 -23.04 0.48
N ASP A 151 6.40 -22.76 -0.17
CA ASP A 151 7.55 -22.03 0.36
C ASP A 151 7.79 -20.70 -0.37
N GLY A 152 7.01 -19.67 -0.03
CA GLY A 152 7.32 -18.27 -0.39
C GLY A 152 6.17 -17.52 -1.05
N ASP A 153 6.52 -16.46 -1.77
CA ASP A 153 5.57 -15.60 -2.47
C ASP A 153 5.17 -16.19 -3.83
N ASP A 154 3.97 -15.84 -4.28
CA ASP A 154 3.47 -16.18 -5.61
C ASP A 154 4.27 -15.48 -6.70
N VAL A 155 4.64 -16.23 -7.76
CA VAL A 155 5.48 -15.70 -8.85
C VAL A 155 4.76 -15.79 -10.19
N PRO A 156 4.68 -14.70 -10.98
CA PRO A 156 4.09 -14.75 -12.31
C PRO A 156 5.11 -15.34 -13.32
N VAL A 157 4.66 -16.28 -14.15
CA VAL A 157 5.49 -16.91 -15.20
C VAL A 157 4.71 -17.00 -16.51
N SER A 158 5.40 -16.77 -17.63
CA SER A 158 4.85 -16.96 -18.98
C SER A 158 5.52 -18.12 -19.69
N TYR A 159 4.74 -19.10 -20.14
CA TYR A 159 5.19 -20.21 -21.00
C TYR A 159 4.69 -20.00 -22.43
N TYR A 160 5.52 -20.34 -23.42
CA TYR A 160 5.11 -20.36 -24.82
C TYR A 160 4.96 -21.81 -25.27
N MET A 161 3.79 -22.18 -25.79
CA MET A 161 3.44 -23.57 -26.10
C MET A 161 2.75 -23.70 -27.48
N LYS A 162 2.84 -24.90 -28.07
CA LYS A 162 2.16 -25.26 -29.33
C LYS A 162 0.93 -26.08 -28.98
N ASP A 163 -0.25 -25.57 -29.35
CA ASP A 163 -1.59 -26.11 -29.10
C ASP A 163 -1.68 -26.87 -27.77
N PRO A 164 -1.38 -26.20 -26.63
CA PRO A 164 -1.27 -26.88 -25.36
C PRO A 164 -2.62 -27.40 -24.90
N THR A 165 -2.62 -28.60 -24.33
CA THR A 165 -3.76 -29.12 -23.55
C THR A 165 -3.62 -28.72 -22.09
N ASP A 166 -4.72 -28.68 -21.35
CA ASP A 166 -4.69 -28.39 -19.91
C ASP A 166 -3.74 -29.32 -19.15
N ALA A 167 -3.68 -30.60 -19.53
CA ALA A 167 -2.76 -31.57 -18.90
C ALA A 167 -1.28 -31.19 -19.11
N GLN A 168 -0.93 -30.65 -20.28
CA GLN A 168 0.43 -30.16 -20.55
C GLN A 168 0.74 -28.89 -19.77
N ILE A 169 -0.22 -27.98 -19.65
CA ILE A 169 -0.08 -26.76 -18.86
C ILE A 169 0.14 -27.12 -17.39
N GLN A 170 -0.74 -27.97 -16.82
CA GLN A 170 -0.60 -28.45 -15.45
C GLN A 170 0.73 -29.19 -15.23
N ALA A 171 1.25 -29.91 -16.22
CA ALA A 171 2.55 -30.56 -16.11
C ALA A 171 3.69 -29.52 -15.96
N GLU A 172 3.66 -28.42 -16.71
CA GLU A 172 4.63 -27.32 -16.53
C GLU A 172 4.47 -26.62 -15.17
N LEU A 173 3.25 -26.39 -14.71
CA LEU A 173 3.00 -25.81 -13.38
C LEU A 173 3.50 -26.70 -12.23
N ARG A 174 3.32 -28.02 -12.34
CA ARG A 174 3.90 -28.99 -11.39
C ARG A 174 5.43 -28.95 -11.41
N LYS A 175 6.06 -28.87 -12.58
CA LYS A 175 7.53 -28.72 -12.69
C LYS A 175 8.03 -27.43 -12.01
N ALA A 176 7.24 -26.37 -12.07
CA ALA A 176 7.52 -25.11 -11.39
C ALA A 176 7.26 -25.14 -9.86
N ARG A 177 6.83 -26.30 -9.34
CA ARG A 177 6.43 -26.54 -7.94
C ARG A 177 5.19 -25.74 -7.51
N SER A 178 4.27 -25.45 -8.44
CA SER A 178 2.99 -24.84 -8.07
C SER A 178 2.08 -25.86 -7.38
N ALA A 179 1.50 -25.48 -6.25
CA ALA A 179 0.45 -26.22 -5.55
C ALA A 179 -0.92 -26.05 -6.23
N VAL A 180 -1.14 -24.89 -6.87
CA VAL A 180 -2.34 -24.57 -7.64
C VAL A 180 -2.02 -24.72 -9.13
N LEU A 181 -2.84 -25.48 -9.87
CA LEU A 181 -2.54 -25.91 -11.24
C LEU A 181 -3.51 -25.34 -12.28
N ASP A 182 -4.44 -24.49 -11.86
CA ASP A 182 -5.48 -23.88 -12.68
C ASP A 182 -5.46 -22.35 -12.62
N ASP A 183 -4.56 -21.73 -11.86
CA ASP A 183 -4.34 -20.27 -11.91
C ASP A 183 -3.46 -19.88 -13.10
N TYR A 184 -4.06 -19.94 -14.29
CA TYR A 184 -3.44 -19.49 -15.52
C TYR A 184 -4.44 -18.89 -16.51
N LYS A 185 -3.90 -18.08 -17.43
CA LYS A 185 -4.61 -17.55 -18.60
C LYS A 185 -3.92 -18.02 -19.86
N LEU A 186 -4.70 -18.62 -20.75
CA LEU A 186 -4.26 -19.03 -22.08
C LEU A 186 -4.56 -17.91 -23.08
N ILE A 187 -3.55 -17.53 -23.86
CA ILE A 187 -3.60 -16.42 -24.80
C ILE A 187 -3.13 -16.93 -26.17
N GLN A 188 -3.97 -16.80 -27.19
CA GLN A 188 -3.60 -17.12 -28.57
C GLN A 188 -2.62 -16.07 -29.12
N LEU A 189 -1.56 -16.51 -29.79
CA LEU A 189 -0.52 -15.67 -30.40
C LEU A 189 -0.84 -15.25 -31.83
#